data_AF-A0A9E0GX15-F1
#
_entry.id   AF-A0A9E0GX15-F1
#
_cell.length_a   1.000
_cell.length_b   1.000
_cell.length_c   1.000
_cell.angle_alpha   90.00
_cell.angle_beta   90.00
_cell.angle_gamma   90.00
#
_symmetry.space_group_name_H-M   'P 1'
#
loop_
_entity.id
_entity.type
_entity.pdbx_description
1 polymer ?
#
loop_
_entity_poly.entity_id
_entity_poly.type
_entity_poly.pdbx_seq_one_letter_code
_entity_poly.pdbx_strand_id
1 'polypeptide(L)'
;MITNIKTDRLGTASFDAKFGKMRKAQNFVTYPIHSDMNGETITIQSSHRFAIIKVASGETLMSANHAQYANTTALQCDIINGKAERFTIDKGILEPLLAFIRGTAGSMVGNNAMRVYTDNSNANLV
;
A
#
# COMPACT_ATOMS: atom_id res chain seq x y z
N MET A 1 13.74 3.57 -1.74
CA MET A 1 13.49 4.97 -1.35
C MET A 1 12.02 5.26 -1.56
N ILE A 2 11.36 5.77 -0.51
CA ILE A 2 9.96 6.20 -0.51
C ILE A 2 9.98 7.72 -0.36
N THR A 3 9.19 8.42 -1.17
CA THR A 3 9.15 9.89 -1.21
C THR A 3 7.74 10.41 -1.44
N ASN A 4 7.54 11.72 -1.28
CA ASN A 4 6.29 12.41 -1.61
C ASN A 4 5.06 11.79 -0.92
N ILE A 5 5.24 11.34 0.32
CA ILE A 5 4.16 10.78 1.13
C ILE A 5 3.16 11.91 1.43
N LYS A 6 1.90 11.69 1.09
CA LYS A 6 0.81 12.65 1.23
C LYS A 6 -0.51 11.92 1.45
N THR A 7 -1.50 12.61 1.99
CA THR A 7 -2.87 12.09 2.06
C THR A 7 -3.54 12.21 0.69
N ASP A 8 -4.23 11.15 0.26
CA ASP A 8 -5.00 11.15 -0.98
C ASP A 8 -6.46 11.63 -0.77
N ARG A 9 -7.29 11.52 -1.81
CA ARG A 9 -8.71 11.96 -1.72
C ARG A 9 -9.56 11.05 -0.84
N LEU A 10 -9.18 9.78 -0.67
CA LEU A 10 -9.85 8.80 0.18
C LEU A 10 -9.45 8.95 1.65
N GLY A 11 -8.41 9.73 1.95
CA GLY A 11 -7.91 9.95 3.30
C GLY A 11 -6.85 8.94 3.72
N THR A 12 -6.32 8.15 2.78
CA THR A 12 -5.21 7.22 3.03
C THR A 12 -3.89 7.78 2.50
N ALA A 13 -2.79 7.06 2.67
CA ALA A 13 -1.47 7.50 2.20
C ALA A 13 -1.27 7.23 0.70
N SER A 14 -0.77 8.22 -0.03
CA SER A 14 -0.18 8.09 -1.36
C SER A 14 1.29 8.47 -1.30
N PHE A 15 2.15 7.76 -2.02
CA PHE A 15 3.58 7.98 -2.01
C PHE A 15 4.24 7.52 -3.31
N ASP A 16 5.41 8.05 -3.62
CA ASP A 16 6.22 7.59 -4.74
C ASP A 16 7.28 6.60 -4.24
N ALA A 17 7.39 5.45 -4.90
CA ALA A 17 8.39 4.45 -4.55
C ALA A 17 8.92 3.69 -5.76
N LYS A 18 10.14 3.18 -5.59
CA LYS A 18 10.78 2.21 -6.49
C LYS A 18 11.18 1.01 -5.65
N PHE A 19 10.44 -0.09 -5.81
CA PHE A 19 10.67 -1.36 -5.13
C PHE A 19 11.29 -2.41 -6.06
N GLY A 20 11.98 -3.39 -5.48
CA GLY A 20 12.50 -4.55 -6.21
C GLY A 20 13.19 -4.20 -7.52
N LYS A 21 12.77 -4.86 -8.61
CA LYS A 21 13.35 -4.71 -9.96
C LYS A 21 12.65 -3.64 -10.83
N MET A 22 11.89 -2.72 -10.24
CA MET A 22 11.18 -1.69 -11.00
C MET A 22 12.14 -0.80 -11.79
N ARG A 23 11.82 -0.51 -13.06
CA ARG A 23 12.63 0.37 -13.92
C ARG A 23 12.55 1.84 -13.47
N LYS A 24 11.36 2.31 -13.12
CA LYS A 24 11.06 3.69 -12.70
C LYS A 24 10.23 3.70 -11.42
N ALA A 25 10.31 4.81 -10.67
CA ALA A 25 9.40 5.03 -9.54
C ALA A 25 7.95 5.10 -10.03
N GLN A 26 7.02 4.67 -9.18
CA GLN A 26 5.59 4.74 -9.43
C GLN A 26 4.91 5.35 -8.20
N ASN A 27 3.77 5.98 -8.43
CA ASN A 27 2.90 6.42 -7.35
C ASN A 27 2.08 5.23 -6.86
N PHE A 28 2.17 4.96 -5.56
CA PHE A 28 1.38 3.97 -4.85
C PHE A 28 0.36 4.68 -3.97
N VAL A 29 -0.78 4.01 -3.79
CA VAL A 29 -1.78 4.32 -2.77
C VAL A 29 -1.86 3.15 -1.80
N THR A 30 -1.98 3.46 -0.52
CA THR A 30 -2.25 2.48 0.53
C THR A 30 -3.76 2.25 0.59
N TYR A 31 -4.17 1.00 0.58
CA TYR A 31 -5.56 0.62 0.83
C TYR A 31 -5.94 0.95 2.28
N PRO A 32 -7.22 1.24 2.53
CA PRO A 32 -7.70 1.50 3.89
C PRO A 32 -7.49 0.30 4.80
N ILE A 33 -7.28 0.57 6.08
CA ILE A 33 -7.11 -0.44 7.13
C ILE A 33 -8.33 -0.35 8.02
N HIS A 34 -9.33 -1.14 7.63
CA HIS A 34 -10.66 -1.15 8.20
C HIS A 34 -10.67 -1.68 9.64
N SER A 35 -11.76 -1.40 10.36
CA SER A 35 -12.00 -1.84 11.73
C SER A 35 -11.91 -3.37 11.97
N ASP A 36 -12.07 -4.19 10.93
CA ASP A 36 -11.93 -5.65 10.97
C ASP A 36 -10.51 -6.16 10.67
N MET A 37 -9.56 -5.27 10.35
CA MET A 37 -8.17 -5.60 10.07
C MET A 37 -7.27 -5.41 11.30
N ASN A 38 -6.24 -6.24 11.44
CA ASN A 38 -5.34 -6.24 12.61
C ASN A 38 -4.08 -5.37 12.46
N GLY A 39 -3.89 -4.69 11.33
CA GLY A 39 -2.70 -3.85 11.06
C GLY A 39 -1.40 -4.62 10.80
N GLU A 40 -1.40 -5.96 10.76
CA GLU A 40 -0.19 -6.75 10.54
C GLU A 40 0.36 -6.64 9.11
N THR A 41 -0.52 -6.29 8.17
CA THR A 41 -0.17 -6.09 6.77
C THR A 41 -0.77 -4.80 6.23
N ILE A 42 -0.05 -4.17 5.32
CA ILE A 42 -0.57 -3.09 4.49
C ILE A 42 -0.63 -3.54 3.04
N THR A 43 -1.69 -3.12 2.36
CA THR A 43 -1.84 -3.34 0.92
C THR A 43 -1.58 -2.04 0.18
N ILE A 44 -0.74 -2.10 -0.85
CA ILE A 44 -0.41 -0.94 -1.67
C ILE A 44 -0.64 -1.26 -3.15
N GLN A 45 -1.02 -0.24 -3.92
CA GLN A 45 -1.29 -0.38 -5.34
C GLN A 45 -0.78 0.82 -6.11
N SER A 46 -0.14 0.57 -7.25
CA SER A 46 0.06 1.55 -8.31
C SER A 46 -0.78 1.17 -9.53
N SER A 47 -0.75 1.98 -10.59
CA SER A 47 -1.40 1.63 -11.86
C SER A 47 -0.94 0.29 -12.46
N HIS A 48 0.27 -0.17 -12.13
CA HIS A 48 0.90 -1.35 -12.74
C HIS A 48 1.22 -2.48 -11.77
N ARG A 49 1.14 -2.22 -10.45
CA ARG A 49 1.58 -3.17 -9.41
C ARG A 49 0.60 -3.19 -8.25
N PHE A 50 0.46 -4.37 -7.66
CA PHE A 50 -0.27 -4.59 -6.44
C PHE A 50 0.64 -5.35 -5.47
N ALA A 51 0.74 -4.92 -4.22
CA ALA A 51 1.60 -5.55 -3.25
C ALA A 51 0.99 -5.61 -1.85
N ILE A 52 1.39 -6.63 -1.11
CA ILE A 52 1.08 -6.82 0.31
C ILE A 52 2.42 -6.79 1.06
N ILE A 53 2.50 -5.96 2.10
CA ILE A 53 3.70 -5.79 2.93
C ILE A 53 3.35 -6.20 4.36
N LYS A 54 4.14 -7.11 4.95
CA LYS A 54 4.09 -7.40 6.38
C LYS A 54 4.79 -6.28 7.14
N VAL A 55 4.07 -5.65 8.05
CA VAL A 55 4.54 -4.48 8.81
C VAL A 55 5.73 -4.83 9.69
N ALA A 56 5.65 -5.94 10.42
CA ALA A 56 6.67 -6.34 11.39
C ALA A 56 8.04 -6.69 10.76
N SER A 57 8.07 -7.20 9.53
CA SER A 57 9.30 -7.70 8.89
C SER A 57 9.71 -6.95 7.63
N GLY A 58 8.81 -6.17 7.02
CA GLY A 58 9.02 -5.57 5.70
C GLY A 58 8.96 -6.58 4.55
N GLU A 59 8.63 -7.85 4.82
CA GLU A 59 8.42 -8.87 3.79
C GLU A 59 7.30 -8.42 2.86
N THR A 60 7.64 -8.35 1.57
CA THR A 60 6.77 -7.81 0.54
C THR A 60 6.53 -8.85 -0.53
N LEU A 61 5.26 -9.02 -0.88
CA LEU A 61 4.80 -9.83 -2.00
C LEU A 61 4.13 -8.93 -3.03
N MET A 62 4.69 -8.84 -4.22
CA MET A 62 4.27 -7.89 -5.25
C MET A 62 3.96 -8.58 -6.58
N SER A 63 2.93 -8.11 -7.27
CA SER A 63 2.53 -8.60 -8.59
C SER A 63 3.58 -8.26 -9.65
N ALA A 64 3.52 -8.95 -10.78
CA ALA A 64 4.31 -8.64 -11.95
C ALA A 64 3.90 -7.30 -12.61
N ASN A 65 4.73 -6.93 -13.59
CA ASN A 65 4.50 -6.18 -14.83
C ASN A 65 3.12 -5.95 -15.45
N HIS A 66 2.07 -5.43 -14.82
CA HIS A 66 0.79 -5.30 -15.53
C HIS A 66 0.65 -4.00 -16.35
N ALA A 67 -0.06 -4.08 -17.47
CA ALA A 67 -0.29 -2.94 -18.36
C ALA A 67 -1.07 -1.83 -17.66
N GLN A 68 -2.19 -2.16 -17.00
CA GLN A 68 -2.97 -1.29 -16.11
C GLN A 68 -3.75 -2.14 -15.10
N TYR A 69 -4.27 -1.51 -14.04
CA TYR A 69 -5.24 -2.08 -13.09
C TYR A 69 -4.76 -3.35 -12.35
N ALA A 70 -3.48 -3.39 -11.97
CA ALA A 70 -3.00 -4.45 -11.08
C ALA A 70 -3.84 -4.47 -9.79
N ASN A 71 -4.34 -5.64 -9.42
CA ASN A 71 -5.24 -5.83 -8.29
C ASN A 71 -4.94 -7.18 -7.59
N THR A 72 -5.75 -7.52 -6.58
CA THR A 72 -5.59 -8.76 -5.82
C THR A 72 -5.63 -10.02 -6.70
N THR A 73 -6.54 -10.08 -7.68
CA THR A 73 -6.65 -11.22 -8.60
C THR A 73 -5.39 -11.35 -9.46
N ALA A 74 -4.86 -10.23 -9.97
CA ALA A 74 -3.61 -10.22 -10.72
C ALA A 74 -2.44 -10.75 -9.86
N LEU A 75 -2.35 -10.32 -8.60
CA LEU A 75 -1.35 -10.83 -7.67
C LEU A 75 -1.48 -12.34 -7.45
N GLN A 76 -2.70 -12.84 -7.21
CA GLN A 76 -2.95 -14.27 -7.01
C GLN A 76 -2.55 -15.09 -8.25
N CYS A 77 -2.93 -14.66 -9.45
CA CYS A 77 -2.50 -15.29 -10.70
C CYS A 77 -0.98 -15.29 -10.84
N ASP A 78 -0.29 -14.20 -10.49
CA ASP A 78 1.16 -14.13 -10.55
C ASP A 78 1.83 -15.05 -9.52
N ILE A 79 1.24 -15.24 -8.34
CA ILE A 79 1.73 -16.20 -7.35
C ILE A 79 1.64 -17.63 -7.91
N ILE A 80 0.47 -18.01 -8.45
CA ILE A 80 0.23 -19.34 -9.03
C ILE A 80 1.18 -19.60 -10.20
N ASN A 81 1.40 -18.59 -11.05
CA ASN A 81 2.27 -18.69 -12.23
C ASN A 81 3.76 -18.48 -11.92
N GLY A 82 4.15 -18.29 -10.65
CA GLY A 82 5.54 -18.06 -10.24
C GLY A 82 6.15 -16.74 -10.74
N LYS A 83 5.31 -15.76 -11.08
CA LYS A 83 5.71 -14.42 -11.60
C LYS A 83 5.72 -13.33 -10.53
N ALA A 84 5.17 -13.59 -9.35
CA ALA A 84 5.17 -12.63 -8.24
C ALA A 84 6.59 -12.38 -7.71
N GLU A 85 6.90 -11.13 -7.41
CA GLU A 85 8.17 -10.72 -6.82
C GLU A 85 8.09 -10.81 -5.28
N ARG A 86 9.12 -11.38 -4.67
CA ARG A 86 9.29 -11.44 -3.21
C ARG A 86 10.58 -10.75 -2.82
N PHE A 87 10.50 -9.81 -1.90
CA PHE A 87 11.67 -9.09 -1.37
C PHE A 87 11.34 -8.52 0.01
N THR A 88 12.36 -8.03 0.70
CA THR A 88 12.21 -7.37 2.00
C THR A 88 12.55 -5.89 1.85
N ILE A 89 11.66 -5.02 2.33
CA ILE A 89 11.94 -3.60 2.43
C ILE A 89 12.64 -3.36 3.76
N ASP A 90 13.76 -2.64 3.73
CA ASP A 90 14.47 -2.25 4.94
C ASP A 90 13.57 -1.41 5.87
N LYS A 91 13.61 -1.71 7.17
CA LYS A 91 12.75 -1.04 8.15
C LYS A 91 13.00 0.45 8.24
N GLY A 92 14.25 0.91 8.10
CA GLY A 92 14.57 2.34 8.11
C GLY A 92 13.94 3.09 6.94
N ILE A 93 13.68 2.41 5.82
CA ILE A 93 12.97 2.96 4.66
C ILE A 93 11.45 2.88 4.83
N LEU A 94 10.95 1.81 5.46
CA LEU A 94 9.52 1.56 5.62
C LEU A 94 8.90 2.41 6.75
N GLU A 95 9.62 2.63 7.85
CA GLU A 95 9.10 3.29 9.05
C GLU A 95 8.49 4.68 8.81
N PRO A 96 9.09 5.58 7.98
CA PRO A 96 8.46 6.86 7.67
C PRO A 96 7.09 6.73 6.99
N LEU A 97 6.90 5.70 6.17
CA LEU A 97 5.60 5.41 5.55
C LEU A 97 4.60 4.91 6.60
N LEU A 98 5.02 3.97 7.46
CA LEU A 98 4.16 3.43 8.52
C LEU A 98 3.71 4.53 9.49
N ALA A 99 4.65 5.38 9.93
CA ALA A 99 4.36 6.52 10.78
C ALA A 99 3.33 7.48 10.14
N PHE A 100 3.45 7.73 8.83
CA PHE A 100 2.47 8.55 8.12
C PHE A 100 1.09 7.85 8.03
N ILE A 101 1.05 6.55 7.73
CA ILE A 101 -0.20 5.76 7.69
C ILE A 101 -0.92 5.82 9.05
N ARG A 102 -0.20 5.65 10.17
CA ARG A 102 -0.76 5.79 11.52
C ARG A 102 -1.44 7.14 11.74
N GLY A 103 -0.85 8.21 11.21
CA GLY A 103 -1.39 9.56 11.26
C GLY A 103 -2.67 9.77 10.43
N THR A 104 -3.03 8.83 9.55
CA THR A 104 -4.26 8.88 8.74
C THR A 104 -5.44 8.11 9.34
N ALA A 105 -5.30 7.61 10.57
CA ALA A 105 -6.34 6.79 11.20
C ALA A 105 -7.63 7.58 11.48
N GLY A 106 -8.78 6.96 11.19
CA GLY A 106 -10.09 7.52 11.48
C GLY A 106 -11.23 6.73 10.85
N SER A 107 -12.42 6.73 11.48
CA SER A 107 -13.60 6.00 11.01
C SER A 107 -14.32 6.65 9.82
N MET A 108 -14.01 7.92 9.53
CA MET A 108 -14.60 8.70 8.44
C MET A 108 -13.57 9.66 7.84
N VAL A 109 -12.57 9.12 7.13
CA VAL A 109 -11.52 9.92 6.46
C VAL A 109 -11.82 10.16 4.97
N GLY A 110 -11.17 11.17 4.39
CA GLY A 110 -11.34 11.58 2.98
C GLY A 110 -11.95 12.98 2.79
N ASN A 111 -11.79 13.57 1.60
CA ASN A 111 -12.28 14.93 1.31
C ASN A 111 -13.70 14.92 0.72
N ASN A 112 -14.61 15.58 1.44
CA ASN A 112 -16.07 15.52 1.33
C ASN A 112 -16.69 16.42 0.25
N ALA A 113 -16.23 16.34 -0.98
CA ALA A 113 -17.02 16.85 -2.11
C ALA A 113 -18.11 15.84 -2.56
N MET A 114 -17.93 14.55 -2.27
CA MET A 114 -18.77 13.45 -2.78
C MET A 114 -19.54 12.66 -1.70
N ARG A 115 -19.46 13.06 -0.41
CA ARG A 115 -20.02 12.32 0.75
C ARG A 115 -19.61 10.83 0.82
N VAL A 116 -18.45 10.48 0.25
CA VAL A 116 -17.87 9.14 0.37
C VAL A 116 -16.81 9.20 1.46
N TYR A 117 -17.00 8.39 2.50
CA TYR A 117 -16.07 8.25 3.61
C TYR A 117 -15.37 6.92 3.52
N THR A 118 -14.12 6.91 3.96
CA THR A 118 -13.33 5.70 4.08
C THR A 118 -13.15 5.37 5.55
N ASP A 119 -13.42 4.13 5.93
CA ASP A 119 -13.00 3.60 7.23
C ASP A 119 -11.52 3.24 7.16
N ASN A 120 -10.70 3.97 7.90
CA ASN A 120 -9.28 3.72 8.07
C ASN A 120 -8.94 3.66 9.57
N SER A 121 -9.89 3.23 10.40
CA SER A 121 -9.80 3.32 11.87
C SER A 121 -8.60 2.61 12.45
N ASN A 122 -8.19 1.49 11.84
CA ASN A 122 -7.14 0.62 12.35
C ASN A 122 -5.77 0.93 11.74
N ALA A 123 -5.63 2.02 10.98
CA ALA A 123 -4.32 2.44 10.47
C ALA A 123 -3.31 2.78 11.57
N ASN A 124 -3.78 3.08 12.79
CA ASN A 124 -2.96 3.26 13.98
C ASN A 124 -2.33 1.96 14.52
N LEU A 125 -2.79 0.79 14.07
CA LEU A 125 -2.29 -0.53 14.47
C LEU A 125 -1.10 -1.02 13.62
N VAL A 126 -0.88 -0.36 12.48
CA VAL A 126 0.32 -0.51 11.65
C VAL A 126 1.55 -0.04 12.40
#